data_AF-A0A4P5Y0C3-F1
#
_entry.id   AF-A0A4P5Y0C3-F1
#
_cell.length_a   1.000
_cell.length_b   1.000
_cell.length_c   1.000
_cell.angle_alpha   90.00
_cell.angle_beta   90.00
_cell.angle_gamma   90.00
#
_symmetry.space_group_name_H-M   'P 1'
#
loop_
_entity.id
_entity.type
_entity.pdbx_description
1 polymer ?
#
loop_
_entity_poly.entity_id
_entity_poly.type
_entity_poly.pdbx_seq_one_letter_code
_entity_poly.pdbx_strand_id
1 'polypeptide(L)'
;MTKLLLILILFSDPTSEPAAAALAARLGPATGARIVVGREAGEELAKRGVSDGDVATASARAAAATTIDRGLAIVRFERRDVGDNRVLEARLVLFGKFEGHTALAGKTANEPPTAETDLATAAAVAVSRLLAPHLPANSGAEIEEPALAELSRKANWTGLAEVVEARPATGRSPRAWHFLVLADCRLGRIEAAKAALAAMAVAHPGHVLLASAKELIAGAEEPLGPKPAAGDDGGNVLR
;
A
#
# COMPACT_ATOMS: atom_id res chain seq x y z
N MET A 1 -21.00 12.64 8.93
CA MET A 1 -20.65 12.62 7.49
C MET A 1 -19.14 12.47 7.39
N THR A 2 -18.64 11.32 6.95
CA THR A 2 -17.21 11.08 6.77
C THR A 2 -16.74 11.92 5.59
N LYS A 3 -15.92 12.94 5.83
CA LYS A 3 -15.44 13.84 4.78
C LYS A 3 -14.46 13.05 3.90
N LEU A 4 -14.82 12.85 2.63
CA LEU A 4 -14.00 12.17 1.64
C LEU A 4 -12.67 12.92 1.47
N LEU A 5 -11.53 12.22 1.47
CA LEU A 5 -10.24 12.84 1.15
C LEU A 5 -10.23 13.26 -0.32
N LEU A 6 -9.88 14.50 -0.61
CA LEU A 6 -9.67 15.05 -1.95
C LEU A 6 -8.17 15.19 -2.18
N ILE A 7 -7.66 14.51 -3.20
CA ILE A 7 -6.25 14.55 -3.60
C ILE A 7 -6.15 15.31 -4.93
N LEU A 8 -5.48 16.46 -4.91
CA LEU A 8 -5.23 17.28 -6.09
C LEU A 8 -3.80 17.03 -6.58
N ILE A 9 -3.65 16.48 -7.79
CA ILE A 9 -2.35 16.16 -8.38
C ILE A 9 -2.03 17.17 -9.48
N LEU A 10 -1.02 18.00 -9.24
CA LEU A 10 -0.58 19.10 -10.09
C LEU A 10 0.72 18.72 -10.81
N PHE A 11 0.89 19.26 -12.01
CA PHE A 11 2.14 19.24 -12.76
C PHE A 11 2.17 20.45 -13.69
N SER A 12 3.35 21.06 -13.83
CA SER A 12 3.54 22.26 -14.65
C SER A 12 4.09 21.97 -16.05
N ASP A 13 4.56 20.75 -16.29
CA ASP A 13 5.15 20.29 -17.55
C ASP A 13 4.46 18.98 -17.99
N PRO A 14 3.99 18.88 -19.25
CA PRO A 14 3.48 17.62 -19.82
C PRO A 14 4.38 16.41 -19.58
N THR A 15 5.70 16.57 -19.47
CA THR A 15 6.61 15.44 -19.18
C THR A 15 6.40 14.81 -17.80
N SER A 16 5.76 15.51 -16.86
CA SER A 16 5.44 15.01 -15.52
C SER A 16 4.05 14.36 -15.44
N GLU A 17 3.25 14.45 -16.51
CA GLU A 17 1.93 13.83 -16.61
C GLU A 17 1.96 12.31 -16.36
N PRO A 18 2.93 11.52 -16.88
CA PRO A 18 2.99 10.09 -16.61
C PRO A 18 3.10 9.76 -15.12
N ALA A 19 3.82 10.58 -14.33
CA ALA A 19 3.94 10.39 -12.88
C ALA A 19 2.63 10.72 -12.16
N ALA A 20 1.95 11.79 -12.58
CA ALA A 20 0.64 12.15 -12.06
C ALA A 20 -0.41 11.06 -12.36
N ALA A 21 -0.40 10.52 -13.58
CA ALA A 21 -1.27 9.42 -14.01
C ALA A 21 -0.96 8.13 -13.25
N ALA A 22 0.32 7.77 -13.09
CA ALA A 22 0.74 6.61 -12.33
C ALA A 22 0.31 6.69 -10.85
N LEU A 23 0.45 7.87 -10.23
CA LEU A 23 -0.02 8.10 -8.87
C LEU A 23 -1.54 7.98 -8.77
N ALA A 24 -2.28 8.61 -9.69
CA ALA A 24 -3.74 8.54 -9.72
C ALA A 24 -4.24 7.11 -9.90
N ALA A 25 -3.65 6.33 -10.82
CA ALA A 25 -3.98 4.94 -11.04
C ALA A 25 -3.72 4.08 -9.79
N ARG A 26 -2.59 4.34 -9.10
CA ARG A 26 -2.19 3.62 -7.88
C ARG A 26 -3.10 3.93 -6.68
N LEU A 27 -3.65 5.14 -6.60
CA LEU A 27 -4.54 5.55 -5.51
C LEU A 27 -6.04 5.32 -5.82
N GLY A 28 -6.46 5.33 -7.09
CA GLY A 28 -7.85 5.43 -7.55
C GLY A 28 -8.82 4.36 -7.04
N PRO A 29 -8.54 3.05 -7.19
CA PRO A 29 -9.47 2.00 -6.74
C PRO A 29 -9.47 1.79 -5.21
N ALA A 30 -8.44 2.31 -4.54
CA ALA A 30 -7.89 1.73 -3.32
C ALA A 30 -7.87 2.69 -2.13
N THR A 31 -8.47 3.87 -2.23
CA THR A 31 -8.35 4.91 -1.17
C THR A 31 -9.66 5.51 -0.66
N GLY A 32 -10.77 5.33 -1.36
CA GLY A 32 -12.01 6.04 -1.03
C GLY A 32 -11.84 7.57 -1.10
N ALA A 33 -10.79 8.04 -1.78
CA ALA A 33 -10.47 9.43 -1.99
C ALA A 33 -10.95 9.85 -3.38
N ARG A 34 -11.37 11.11 -3.53
CA ARG A 34 -11.57 11.72 -4.84
C ARG A 34 -10.23 12.22 -5.31
N ILE A 35 -9.78 11.73 -6.46
CA ILE A 35 -8.51 12.14 -7.06
C ILE A 35 -8.84 13.01 -8.27
N VAL A 36 -8.20 14.16 -8.34
CA VAL A 36 -8.31 15.11 -9.45
C VAL A 36 -6.91 15.40 -9.95
N VAL A 37 -6.71 15.40 -11.27
CA VAL A 37 -5.38 15.46 -11.89
C VAL A 37 -5.29 16.63 -12.87
N GLY A 38 -4.12 17.27 -12.95
CA GLY A 38 -3.78 18.26 -13.95
C GLY A 38 -4.61 19.54 -13.85
N ARG A 39 -5.17 19.99 -14.98
CA ARG A 39 -5.90 21.27 -15.06
C ARG A 39 -7.09 21.33 -14.10
N GLU A 40 -7.87 20.25 -14.00
CA GLU A 40 -9.01 20.20 -13.08
C GLU A 40 -8.55 20.32 -11.61
N ALA A 41 -7.38 19.77 -11.29
CA ALA A 41 -6.80 19.89 -9.95
C ALA A 41 -6.40 21.33 -9.64
N GLY A 42 -5.85 22.03 -10.62
CA GLY A 42 -5.55 23.47 -10.53
C GLY A 42 -6.80 24.32 -10.35
N GLU A 43 -7.89 24.01 -11.07
CA GLU A 43 -9.18 24.70 -10.92
C GLU A 43 -9.79 24.46 -9.52
N GLU A 44 -9.74 23.23 -9.01
CA GLU A 44 -10.16 22.91 -7.64
C GLU A 44 -9.31 23.61 -6.57
N LEU A 45 -8.00 23.74 -6.81
CA LEU A 45 -7.12 24.45 -5.90
C LEU A 45 -7.40 25.96 -5.90
N ALA A 46 -7.67 26.54 -7.08
CA ALA A 46 -8.00 27.96 -7.23
C ALA A 46 -9.31 28.34 -6.52
N LYS A 47 -10.32 27.45 -6.51
CA LYS A 47 -11.55 27.65 -5.72
C LYS A 47 -11.29 27.81 -4.21
N ARG A 48 -10.14 27.35 -3.73
CA ARG A 48 -9.68 27.46 -2.33
C ARG A 48 -8.73 28.64 -2.13
N GLY A 49 -8.57 29.50 -3.13
CA GLY A 49 -7.71 30.68 -3.10
C GLY A 49 -6.22 30.36 -3.16
N VAL A 50 -5.83 29.15 -3.55
CA VAL A 50 -4.43 28.72 -3.66
C VAL A 50 -4.08 28.52 -5.14
N SER A 51 -2.87 28.92 -5.53
CA SER A 51 -2.34 28.70 -6.88
C SER A 51 -1.32 27.54 -6.91
N ASP A 52 -1.00 27.01 -8.10
CA ASP A 52 0.12 26.05 -8.24
C ASP A 52 1.45 26.67 -7.77
N GLY A 53 1.67 27.97 -8.03
CA GLY A 53 2.86 28.70 -7.58
C GLY A 53 2.99 28.76 -6.05
N ASP A 54 1.87 28.85 -5.33
CA ASP A 54 1.84 28.80 -3.87
C ASP A 54 2.30 27.43 -3.34
N VAL A 55 2.03 26.34 -4.07
CA VAL A 55 2.49 24.98 -3.73
C VAL A 55 3.95 24.81 -4.12
N ALA A 56 4.34 25.30 -5.30
CA ALA A 56 5.71 25.23 -5.80
C ALA A 56 6.71 25.92 -4.85
N THR A 57 6.33 27.05 -4.27
CA THR A 57 7.18 27.85 -3.37
C THR A 57 7.03 27.47 -1.88
N ALA A 58 6.32 26.39 -1.56
CA ALA A 58 6.02 25.97 -0.19
C ALA A 58 5.43 27.10 0.68
N SER A 59 4.52 27.90 0.09
CA SER A 59 3.95 29.06 0.76
C SER A 59 3.07 28.69 1.96
N ALA A 60 2.98 29.60 2.92
CA ALA A 60 2.05 29.48 4.05
C ALA A 60 0.59 29.38 3.61
N ARG A 61 0.25 29.87 2.41
CA ARG A 61 -1.12 29.83 1.88
C ARG A 61 -1.55 28.41 1.53
N ALA A 62 -0.68 27.63 0.88
CA ALA A 62 -0.95 26.22 0.58
C ALA A 62 -1.03 25.37 1.86
N ALA A 63 -0.16 25.64 2.85
CA ALA A 63 -0.24 25.01 4.17
C ALA A 63 -1.55 25.34 4.90
N ALA A 64 -1.95 26.62 4.92
CA ALA A 64 -3.18 27.05 5.57
C ALA A 64 -4.42 26.37 4.96
N ALA A 65 -4.47 26.22 3.63
CA ALA A 65 -5.59 25.56 2.96
C ALA A 65 -5.77 24.09 3.40
N THR A 66 -4.68 23.32 3.52
CA THR A 66 -4.73 21.92 3.99
C THR A 66 -4.90 21.78 5.51
N THR A 67 -4.65 22.86 6.27
CA THR A 67 -4.97 22.93 7.71
C THR A 67 -6.46 23.20 7.93
N ILE A 68 -7.04 24.12 7.16
CA ILE A 68 -8.46 24.48 7.20
C ILE A 68 -9.30 23.30 6.69
N ASP A 69 -8.91 22.72 5.56
CA ASP A 69 -9.54 21.53 5.00
C ASP A 69 -8.67 20.30 5.23
N ARG A 70 -8.87 19.64 6.38
CA ARG A 70 -8.22 18.36 6.69
C ARG A 70 -8.61 17.22 5.74
N GLY A 71 -9.61 17.42 4.89
CA GLY A 71 -9.94 16.50 3.81
C GLY A 71 -9.16 16.77 2.53
N LEU A 72 -8.15 17.64 2.52
CA LEU A 72 -7.41 18.02 1.32
C LEU A 72 -5.94 17.58 1.40
N ALA A 73 -5.50 16.87 0.36
CA ALA A 73 -4.10 16.62 0.06
C ALA A 73 -3.74 17.25 -1.29
N ILE A 74 -2.58 17.89 -1.38
CA ILE A 74 -2.08 18.47 -2.64
C ILE A 74 -0.75 17.80 -2.96
N VAL A 75 -0.65 17.20 -4.14
CA VAL A 75 0.59 16.64 -4.68
C VAL A 75 0.98 17.46 -5.89
N ARG A 76 2.26 17.84 -5.99
CA ARG A 76 2.81 18.54 -7.14
C ARG A 76 4.05 17.82 -7.64
N PHE A 77 4.07 17.48 -8.93
CA PHE A 77 5.25 16.96 -9.61
C PHE A 77 5.95 18.08 -10.39
N GLU A 78 7.27 18.11 -10.27
CA GLU A 78 8.16 19.02 -10.99
C GLU A 78 9.31 18.23 -11.59
N ARG A 79 9.48 18.30 -12.90
CA ARG A 79 10.68 17.78 -13.55
C ARG A 79 11.74 18.87 -13.66
N ARG A 80 12.99 18.48 -13.43
CA ARG A 80 14.18 19.28 -13.74
C ARG A 80 15.23 18.37 -14.37
N ASP A 81 15.84 18.82 -15.45
CA ASP A 81 16.99 18.13 -16.03
C ASP A 81 18.28 18.79 -15.48
N VAL A 82 19.20 17.98 -14.96
CA VAL A 82 20.47 18.41 -14.33
C VAL A 82 21.62 17.66 -14.99
N GLY A 83 22.22 18.28 -16.01
CA GLY A 83 23.19 17.62 -16.88
C GLY A 83 22.53 16.46 -17.64
N ASP A 84 23.10 15.27 -17.55
CA ASP A 84 22.55 14.04 -18.15
C ASP A 84 21.53 13.32 -17.23
N ASN A 85 21.24 13.90 -16.05
CA ASN A 85 20.29 13.34 -15.11
C ASN A 85 18.92 14.01 -15.25
N ARG A 86 17.87 13.20 -15.13
CA ARG A 86 16.48 13.62 -15.03
C ARG A 86 16.06 13.50 -13.58
N VAL A 87 15.56 14.60 -13.03
CA VAL A 87 15.10 14.68 -11.64
C VAL A 87 13.61 14.94 -11.66
N LEU A 88 12.85 14.12 -10.93
CA LEU A 88 11.43 14.32 -10.72
C LEU A 88 11.20 14.56 -9.22
N GLU A 89 10.92 15.82 -8.87
CA GLU A 89 10.56 16.22 -7.53
C GLU A 89 9.05 16.08 -7.35
N ALA A 90 8.64 15.47 -6.25
CA ALA A 90 7.27 15.44 -5.79
C ALA A 90 7.17 16.23 -4.48
N ARG A 91 6.24 17.16 -4.40
CA ARG A 91 5.90 17.88 -3.16
C ARG A 91 4.48 17.50 -2.74
N LEU A 92 4.33 17.08 -1.50
CA LEU A 92 3.07 16.78 -0.84
C LEU A 92 2.79 17.88 0.18
N VAL A 93 1.56 18.42 0.16
CA VAL A 93 1.04 19.32 1.19
C VAL A 93 -0.14 18.65 1.86
N LEU A 94 -0.04 18.44 3.16
CA LEU A 94 -1.06 17.77 3.94
C LEU A 94 -1.06 18.29 5.38
N PHE A 95 -2.25 18.60 5.92
CA PHE A 95 -2.42 19.09 7.30
C PHE A 95 -1.48 20.26 7.66
N GLY A 96 -1.20 21.16 6.72
CA GLY A 96 -0.30 22.29 6.91
C GLY A 96 1.19 21.97 6.85
N LYS A 97 1.56 20.73 6.53
CA LYS A 97 2.95 20.29 6.40
C LYS A 97 3.32 20.05 4.95
N PHE A 98 4.57 20.35 4.64
CA PHE A 98 5.19 20.01 3.37
C PHE A 98 6.08 18.79 3.56
N GLU A 99 5.90 17.81 2.69
CA GLU A 99 6.77 16.66 2.54
C GLU A 99 7.24 16.60 1.09
N GLY A 100 8.45 16.09 0.87
CA GLY A 100 9.07 16.06 -0.45
C GLY A 100 9.71 14.71 -0.73
N HIS A 101 9.69 14.32 -1.99
CA HIS A 101 10.45 13.20 -2.50
C HIS A 101 11.12 13.57 -3.81
N THR A 102 12.30 13.02 -4.07
CA THR A 102 13.04 13.24 -5.31
C THR A 102 13.39 11.90 -5.92
N ALA A 103 12.83 11.61 -7.09
CA ALA A 103 13.25 10.49 -7.91
C ALA A 103 14.31 10.98 -8.91
N LEU A 104 15.36 10.19 -9.11
CA LEU A 104 16.43 10.49 -10.07
C LEU A 104 16.57 9.33 -11.06
N ALA A 105 16.68 9.69 -12.34
CA ALA A 105 17.06 8.78 -13.42
C ALA A 105 18.24 9.40 -14.15
N GLY A 106 19.34 8.65 -14.28
CA GLY A 106 20.58 9.19 -14.79
C GLY A 106 21.40 8.12 -15.49
N LYS A 107 22.35 8.56 -16.32
CA LYS A 107 23.30 7.66 -16.94
C LYS A 107 24.46 7.44 -15.97
N THR A 108 24.49 6.32 -15.28
CA THR A 108 25.74 5.87 -14.64
C THR A 108 26.65 5.29 -15.71
N ALA A 109 27.96 5.28 -15.49
CA ALA A 109 28.94 4.83 -16.50
C ALA A 109 28.68 3.39 -17.04
N ASN A 110 27.87 2.59 -16.33
CA ASN A 110 27.64 1.18 -16.60
C ASN A 110 26.16 0.77 -16.76
N GLU A 111 25.19 1.70 -16.74
CA GLU A 111 23.78 1.35 -16.92
C GLU A 111 23.12 2.11 -18.07
N PRO A 112 22.21 1.44 -18.80
CA PRO A 112 21.37 2.13 -19.76
C PRO A 112 20.52 3.20 -19.06
N PRO A 113 20.19 4.31 -19.74
CA PRO A 113 19.34 5.34 -19.17
C PRO A 113 18.01 4.72 -18.71
N THR A 114 17.63 4.99 -17.45
CA THR A 114 16.36 4.56 -16.89
C THR A 114 15.22 5.13 -17.73
N ALA A 115 14.22 4.31 -18.06
CA ALA A 115 13.11 4.76 -18.88
C ALA A 115 12.31 5.84 -18.12
N GLU A 116 11.70 6.77 -18.85
CA GLU A 116 10.86 7.82 -18.27
C GLU A 116 9.71 7.25 -17.43
N THR A 117 9.20 6.09 -17.83
CA THR A 117 8.19 5.31 -17.11
C THR A 117 8.69 4.83 -15.74
N ASP A 118 9.97 4.49 -15.60
CA ASP A 118 10.54 4.02 -14.33
C ASP A 118 10.68 5.16 -13.32
N LEU A 119 11.08 6.34 -13.81
CA LEU A 119 11.17 7.56 -12.99
C LEU A 119 9.79 7.97 -12.47
N ALA A 120 8.79 8.00 -13.36
CA ALA A 120 7.41 8.28 -13.02
C ALA A 120 6.85 7.29 -12.00
N THR A 121 7.14 5.99 -12.18
CA THR A 121 6.71 4.93 -11.27
C THR A 121 7.36 5.08 -9.89
N ALA A 122 8.66 5.33 -9.84
CA ALA A 122 9.38 5.52 -8.57
C ALA A 122 8.81 6.69 -7.76
N ALA A 123 8.59 7.84 -8.41
CA ALA A 123 8.00 9.01 -7.77
C ALA A 123 6.57 8.74 -7.27
N ALA A 124 5.73 8.10 -8.09
CA ALA A 124 4.37 7.72 -7.70
C ALA A 124 4.35 6.75 -6.52
N VAL A 125 5.25 5.75 -6.48
CA VAL A 125 5.37 4.80 -5.36
C VAL A 125 5.76 5.54 -4.08
N ALA A 126 6.75 6.43 -4.13
CA ALA A 126 7.18 7.18 -2.96
C ALA A 126 6.07 8.07 -2.40
N VAL A 127 5.39 8.84 -3.26
CA VAL A 127 4.27 9.69 -2.83
C VAL A 127 3.12 8.86 -2.26
N SER A 128 2.81 7.71 -2.87
CA SER A 128 1.77 6.82 -2.34
C SER A 128 2.09 6.34 -0.92
N ARG A 129 3.36 6.09 -0.59
CA ARG A 129 3.80 5.72 0.76
C ARG A 129 3.69 6.87 1.76
N LEU A 130 3.97 8.10 1.34
CA LEU A 130 3.77 9.28 2.17
C LEU A 130 2.28 9.53 2.46
N LEU A 131 1.42 9.29 1.47
CA LEU A 131 -0.03 9.42 1.65
C LEU A 131 -0.65 8.28 2.45
N ALA A 132 -0.10 7.06 2.39
CA ALA A 132 -0.70 5.85 2.94
C ALA A 132 -1.24 5.97 4.40
N PRO A 133 -0.52 6.57 5.37
CA PRO A 133 -1.02 6.72 6.75
C PRO A 133 -2.24 7.63 6.88
N HIS A 134 -2.57 8.39 5.84
CA HIS A 134 -3.58 9.45 5.84
C HIS A 134 -4.77 9.14 4.94
N LEU A 135 -4.72 8.04 4.19
CA LEU A 135 -5.82 7.61 3.35
C LEU A 135 -6.94 7.07 4.26
N PRO A 136 -8.22 7.36 3.96
CA PRO A 136 -9.33 6.82 4.72
C PRO A 136 -9.25 5.29 4.80
N ALA A 137 -9.44 4.72 5.99
CA ALA A 137 -9.39 3.27 6.24
C ALA A 137 -10.43 2.46 5.44
N ASN A 138 -11.32 3.12 4.69
CA ASN A 138 -12.30 2.50 3.83
C ASN A 138 -11.82 2.51 2.40
N SER A 139 -11.09 1.48 2.02
CA SER A 139 -10.92 1.12 0.62
C SER A 139 -10.10 -0.14 0.49
N GLY A 140 -10.44 -0.95 -0.49
CA GLY A 140 -9.71 -2.15 -0.85
C GLY A 140 -8.33 -1.82 -1.43
N ALA A 141 -7.51 -1.07 -0.70
CA ALA A 141 -6.08 -1.10 -0.88
C ALA A 141 -5.67 -2.56 -0.93
N GLU A 142 -4.97 -2.94 -1.99
CA GLU A 142 -4.02 -4.02 -1.91
C GLU A 142 -3.20 -3.76 -0.65
N ILE A 143 -3.51 -4.48 0.44
CA ILE A 143 -2.62 -4.71 1.54
C ILE A 143 -1.40 -5.24 0.82
N GLU A 144 -0.39 -4.38 0.76
CA GLU A 144 0.89 -4.76 0.24
C GLU A 144 1.25 -6.04 1.00
N GLU A 145 1.49 -7.12 0.27
CA GLU A 145 1.82 -8.43 0.84
C GLU A 145 2.87 -8.37 1.98
N PRO A 146 3.84 -7.42 1.98
CA PRO A 146 4.69 -7.13 3.14
C PRO A 146 3.96 -6.88 4.46
N ALA A 147 2.82 -6.19 4.48
CA ALA A 147 2.06 -5.90 5.70
C ALA A 147 1.33 -7.15 6.24
N LEU A 148 0.81 -8.01 5.38
CA LEU A 148 0.26 -9.32 5.78
C LEU A 148 1.36 -10.22 6.36
N ALA A 149 2.52 -10.26 5.68
CA ALA A 149 3.67 -11.00 6.14
C ALA A 149 4.18 -10.47 7.50
N GLU A 150 4.14 -9.16 7.73
CA GLU A 150 4.50 -8.55 9.02
C GLU A 150 3.56 -8.95 10.16
N LEU A 151 2.24 -8.90 9.93
CA LEU A 151 1.25 -9.34 10.92
C LEU A 151 1.40 -10.82 11.26
N SER A 152 1.64 -11.66 10.24
CA SER A 152 1.93 -13.08 10.42
C SER A 152 3.22 -13.32 11.21
N ARG A 153 4.30 -12.56 10.94
CA ARG A 153 5.56 -12.67 11.69
C ARG A 153 5.41 -12.29 13.15
N LYS A 154 4.58 -11.28 13.44
CA LYS A 154 4.25 -10.83 14.80
C LYS A 154 3.24 -11.72 15.52
N ALA A 155 2.77 -12.79 14.88
CA ALA A 155 1.72 -13.67 15.40
C ALA A 155 0.43 -12.92 15.81
N ASN A 156 0.15 -11.77 15.17
CA ASN A 156 -1.09 -11.03 15.40
C ASN A 156 -2.20 -11.63 14.52
N TRP A 157 -2.65 -12.83 14.87
CA TRP A 157 -3.60 -13.61 14.07
C TRP A 157 -4.97 -12.95 13.98
N THR A 158 -5.46 -12.34 15.08
CA THR A 158 -6.72 -11.59 15.09
C THR A 158 -6.65 -10.40 14.13
N GLY A 159 -5.60 -9.57 14.23
CA GLY A 159 -5.43 -8.43 13.34
C GLY A 159 -5.24 -8.84 11.89
N LEU A 160 -4.55 -9.96 11.62
CA LEU A 160 -4.41 -10.51 10.27
C LEU A 160 -5.76 -10.93 9.68
N ALA A 161 -6.60 -11.64 10.45
CA ALA A 161 -7.93 -12.05 10.02
C ALA A 161 -8.83 -10.83 9.76
N GLU A 162 -8.94 -9.90 10.70
CA GLU A 162 -9.76 -8.67 10.58
C GLU A 162 -9.38 -7.86 9.34
N VAL A 163 -8.08 -7.69 9.11
CA VAL A 163 -7.55 -6.93 7.98
C VAL A 163 -7.86 -7.60 6.63
N VAL A 164 -7.81 -8.94 6.55
CA VAL A 164 -8.19 -9.66 5.32
C VAL A 164 -9.72 -9.70 5.15
N GLU A 165 -10.48 -9.87 6.23
CA GLU A 165 -11.94 -9.98 6.22
C GLU A 165 -12.65 -8.67 5.88
N ALA A 166 -12.08 -7.53 6.30
CA ALA A 166 -12.57 -6.20 5.94
C ALA A 166 -12.64 -5.95 4.43
N ARG A 167 -12.05 -6.83 3.62
CA ARG A 167 -12.08 -6.76 2.16
C ARG A 167 -13.21 -7.58 1.57
N PRO A 168 -13.82 -7.10 0.48
CA PRO A 168 -14.77 -7.92 -0.28
C PRO A 168 -14.07 -9.17 -0.83
N ALA A 169 -14.74 -10.32 -0.73
CA ALA A 169 -14.19 -11.61 -1.17
C ALA A 169 -13.70 -11.60 -2.63
N THR A 170 -14.36 -10.82 -3.49
CA THR A 170 -14.05 -10.67 -4.92
C THR A 170 -12.73 -9.93 -5.18
N GLY A 171 -12.19 -9.17 -4.22
CA GLY A 171 -10.95 -8.40 -4.36
C GLY A 171 -9.75 -8.98 -3.61
N ARG A 172 -9.87 -10.18 -3.03
CA ARG A 172 -8.80 -10.81 -2.26
C ARG A 172 -7.85 -11.58 -3.19
N SER A 173 -6.54 -11.31 -3.09
CA SER A 173 -5.52 -12.09 -3.78
C SER A 173 -5.41 -13.52 -3.22
N PRO A 174 -4.88 -14.50 -3.98
CA PRO A 174 -4.67 -15.86 -3.48
C PRO A 174 -3.84 -15.92 -2.19
N ARG A 175 -2.86 -15.03 -2.04
CA ARG A 175 -2.01 -14.95 -0.84
C ARG A 175 -2.78 -14.36 0.35
N ALA A 176 -3.65 -13.38 0.14
CA ALA A 176 -4.53 -12.87 1.20
C ALA A 176 -5.49 -13.95 1.70
N TRP A 177 -6.07 -14.75 0.79
CA TRP A 177 -6.87 -15.91 1.17
C TRP A 177 -6.09 -16.94 1.99
N HIS A 178 -4.86 -17.26 1.57
CA HIS A 178 -3.99 -18.17 2.31
C HIS A 178 -3.68 -17.66 3.73
N PHE A 179 -3.40 -16.36 3.89
CA PHE A 179 -3.20 -15.75 5.21
C PHE A 179 -4.45 -15.78 6.09
N LEU A 180 -5.65 -15.65 5.51
CA LEU A 180 -6.90 -15.79 6.27
C LEU A 180 -7.07 -17.23 6.79
N VAL A 181 -6.86 -18.23 5.94
CA VAL A 181 -6.90 -19.65 6.35
C VAL A 181 -5.89 -19.92 7.47
N LEU A 182 -4.66 -19.43 7.33
CA LEU A 182 -3.63 -19.55 8.36
C LEU A 182 -4.06 -18.89 9.68
N ALA A 183 -4.59 -17.67 9.63
CA ALA A 183 -5.04 -16.95 10.82
C ALA A 183 -6.17 -17.68 11.54
N ASP A 184 -7.17 -18.16 10.80
CA ASP A 184 -8.31 -18.89 11.37
C ASP A 184 -7.89 -20.22 12.00
N CYS A 185 -6.97 -20.96 11.38
CA CYS A 185 -6.37 -22.15 11.99
C CYS A 185 -5.68 -21.82 13.32
N ARG A 186 -4.88 -20.74 13.36
CA ARG A 186 -4.17 -20.31 14.58
C ARG A 186 -5.08 -19.80 15.68
N LEU A 187 -6.26 -19.30 15.33
CA LEU A 187 -7.31 -18.87 16.25
C LEU A 187 -8.25 -20.01 16.67
N GLY A 188 -8.06 -21.23 16.17
CA GLY A 188 -8.93 -22.38 16.43
C GLY A 188 -10.29 -22.30 15.73
N ARG A 189 -10.46 -21.41 14.75
CA ARG A 189 -11.70 -21.18 13.99
C ARG A 189 -11.75 -22.10 12.76
N ILE A 190 -11.69 -23.41 12.97
CA ILE A 190 -11.52 -24.40 11.90
C ILE A 190 -12.61 -24.32 10.82
N GLU A 191 -13.88 -24.14 11.22
CA GLU A 191 -14.99 -24.01 10.26
C GLU A 191 -14.88 -22.72 9.42
N ALA A 192 -14.38 -21.63 9.99
CA ALA A 192 -14.10 -20.40 9.24
C ALA A 192 -12.94 -20.61 8.24
N ALA A 193 -11.89 -21.32 8.66
CA ALA A 193 -10.76 -21.67 7.78
C ALA A 193 -11.23 -22.51 6.57
N LYS A 194 -12.12 -23.50 6.79
CA LYS A 194 -12.73 -24.30 5.71
C LYS A 194 -13.57 -23.44 4.76
N ALA A 195 -14.38 -22.53 5.30
CA ALA A 195 -15.17 -21.61 4.50
C ALA A 195 -14.28 -20.68 3.65
N ALA A 196 -13.20 -20.15 4.22
CA ALA A 196 -12.23 -19.32 3.52
C ALA A 196 -11.50 -20.11 2.41
N LEU A 197 -11.10 -21.36 2.66
CA LEU A 197 -10.52 -22.24 1.65
C LEU A 197 -11.49 -22.53 0.50
N ALA A 198 -12.77 -22.81 0.80
CA ALA A 198 -13.78 -23.04 -0.22
C ALA A 198 -14.00 -21.78 -1.08
N ALA A 199 -14.08 -20.60 -0.47
CA ALA A 199 -14.19 -19.34 -1.17
C ALA A 199 -12.96 -19.04 -2.03
N MET A 200 -11.76 -19.34 -1.54
CA MET A 200 -10.52 -19.24 -2.31
C MET A 200 -10.52 -20.16 -3.53
N ALA A 201 -11.01 -21.40 -3.39
CA ALA A 201 -11.09 -22.36 -4.50
C ALA A 201 -12.07 -21.92 -5.60
N VAL A 202 -13.15 -21.23 -5.22
CA VAL A 202 -14.10 -20.64 -6.17
C VAL A 202 -13.50 -19.42 -6.87
N ALA A 203 -12.85 -18.53 -6.12
CA ALA A 203 -12.31 -17.28 -6.66
C ALA A 203 -11.04 -17.49 -7.51
N HIS A 204 -10.20 -18.47 -7.14
CA HIS A 204 -8.88 -18.73 -7.74
C HIS A 204 -8.69 -20.23 -8.01
N PRO A 205 -9.47 -20.82 -8.92
CA PRO A 205 -9.42 -22.26 -9.19
C PRO A 205 -8.03 -22.68 -9.66
N GLY A 206 -7.49 -23.74 -9.07
CA GLY A 206 -6.19 -24.33 -9.46
C GLY A 206 -4.95 -23.58 -8.98
N HIS A 207 -5.09 -22.55 -8.14
CA HIS A 207 -3.94 -21.82 -7.61
C HIS A 207 -3.08 -22.68 -6.66
N VAL A 208 -1.74 -22.59 -6.78
CA VAL A 208 -0.78 -23.45 -6.04
C VAL A 208 -0.93 -23.41 -4.51
N LEU A 209 -1.37 -22.27 -3.96
CA LEU A 209 -1.56 -22.09 -2.53
C LEU A 209 -2.76 -22.86 -1.95
N LEU A 210 -3.67 -23.38 -2.78
CA LEU A 210 -4.79 -24.20 -2.31
C LEU A 210 -4.34 -25.49 -1.62
N ALA A 211 -3.24 -26.09 -2.09
CA ALA A 211 -2.69 -27.31 -1.47
C ALA A 211 -2.13 -27.00 -0.07
N SER A 212 -1.29 -25.96 0.03
CA SER A 212 -0.75 -25.51 1.33
C SER A 212 -1.85 -25.10 2.32
N ALA A 213 -2.90 -24.41 1.85
CA ALA A 213 -4.02 -24.04 2.71
C ALA A 213 -4.80 -25.26 3.25
N LYS A 214 -4.92 -26.35 2.47
CA LYS A 214 -5.50 -27.61 2.94
C LYS A 214 -4.67 -28.26 4.05
N GLU A 215 -3.35 -28.28 3.89
CA GLU A 215 -2.42 -28.84 4.89
C GLU A 215 -2.49 -28.08 6.22
N LEU A 216 -2.64 -26.75 6.17
CA LEU A 216 -2.82 -25.93 7.38
C LEU A 216 -4.07 -26.29 8.18
N ILE A 217 -5.17 -26.63 7.50
CA ILE A 217 -6.40 -27.06 8.17
C ILE A 217 -6.23 -28.45 8.76
N ALA A 218 -5.68 -29.40 7.98
CA ALA A 218 -5.45 -30.77 8.44
C ALA A 218 -4.57 -30.81 9.71
N GLY A 219 -3.47 -30.04 9.74
CA GLY A 219 -2.60 -29.96 10.91
C GLY A 219 -3.20 -29.20 12.10
N ALA A 220 -4.27 -28.43 11.90
CA ALA A 220 -4.99 -27.74 12.97
C ALA A 220 -6.16 -28.59 13.54
N GLU A 221 -6.67 -29.54 12.77
CA GLU A 221 -7.67 -30.53 13.20
C GLU A 221 -7.06 -31.69 14.00
N GLU A 222 -5.77 -31.97 13.79
CA GLU A 222 -5.08 -33.01 14.53
C GLU A 222 -4.92 -32.56 16.00
N PRO A 223 -5.53 -33.27 16.98
CA PRO A 223 -5.35 -32.92 18.37
C PRO A 223 -3.87 -33.03 18.69
N LEU A 224 -3.30 -31.99 19.30
CA LEU A 224 -1.96 -32.04 19.89
C LEU A 224 -1.99 -33.10 21.00
N GLY A 225 -1.80 -34.36 20.62
CA GLY A 225 -1.48 -35.43 21.55
C GLY A 225 -0.28 -35.00 22.40
N PRO A 226 -0.15 -35.52 23.62
CA PRO A 226 0.92 -35.13 24.50
C PRO A 226 2.25 -35.26 23.76
N LYS A 227 2.95 -34.14 23.60
CA LYS A 227 4.32 -34.08 23.09
C LYS A 227 5.10 -35.14 23.88
N PRO A 228 5.64 -36.20 23.25
CA PRO A 228 6.45 -37.16 24.00
C PRO A 228 7.58 -36.35 24.62
N ALA A 229 7.64 -36.37 25.94
CA ALA A 229 8.78 -35.83 26.67
C ALA A 229 10.01 -36.51 26.07
N ALA A 230 10.99 -35.71 25.65
CA ALA A 230 12.28 -36.23 25.25
C ALA A 230 12.76 -37.13 26.39
N GLY A 231 12.84 -38.44 26.12
CA GLY A 231 13.38 -39.40 27.05
C GLY A 231 14.79 -38.96 27.39
N ASP A 232 15.00 -38.65 28.67
CA ASP A 232 16.31 -38.55 29.28
C ASP A 232 16.90 -39.96 29.29
N ASP A 233 17.49 -40.38 28.17
CA ASP A 233 18.28 -41.59 28.08
C ASP A 233 19.60 -41.33 28.82
N GLY A 234 19.54 -41.55 30.13
CA GLY A 234 20.69 -41.61 31.01
C GLY A 234 21.72 -42.60 30.47
N GLY A 235 22.96 -42.13 30.34
CA GLY A 235 24.04 -42.97 29.84
C GLY A 235 25.40 -42.30 29.85
N ASN A 236 25.86 -41.81 31.00
CA ASN A 236 27.29 -41.50 31.18
C ASN A 236 27.96 -42.64 31.95
N VAL A 237 28.53 -43.58 31.20
CA VAL A 237 29.43 -44.62 31.74
C VAL A 237 30.83 -44.01 31.77
N LEU A 238 31.34 -43.71 32.96
CA LEU A 238 32.77 -43.48 33.18
C LEU A 238 33.44 -44.84 33.35
N ARG A 239 34.38 -45.15 32.45
CA ARG A 239 35.48 -46.09 32.68
C ARG A 239 36.78 -45.30 32.74
#